data_AF-K9EWD2-F1
#
_entry.id   AF-K9EWD2-F1
#
_cell.length_a   1.000
_cell.length_b   1.000
_cell.length_c   1.000
_cell.angle_alpha   90.00
_cell.angle_beta   90.00
_cell.angle_gamma   90.00
#
_symmetry.space_group_name_H-M   'P 1'
#
loop_
_entity.id
_entity.type
_entity.pdbx_description
1 polymer ?
#
loop_
_entity_poly.entity_id
_entity_poly.type
_entity_poly.pdbx_seq_one_letter_code
_entity_poly.pdbx_strand_id
1 'polypeptide(L)'
;MPGSNQEPELPAKFEKLAQLTSAERRILENEKTWRSRFPSKGASIAAMRMSEPEYYLTLAAAIAKPRAELEEPELVRRIRHLREERARERGTLR
;
A
#
# COMPACT_ATOMS: atom_id res chain seq x y z
N MET A 1 -7.96 -5.60 46.56
CA MET A 1 -7.43 -5.20 45.24
C MET A 1 -6.89 -6.45 44.56
N PRO A 2 -7.38 -6.75 43.36
CA PRO A 2 -6.45 -6.75 42.23
C PRO A 2 -7.05 -5.95 41.06
N GLY A 3 -6.32 -4.93 40.62
CA GLY A 3 -6.68 -4.17 39.44
C GLY A 3 -6.57 -5.07 38.22
N SER A 4 -7.72 -5.38 37.61
CA SER A 4 -7.79 -5.91 36.26
C SER A 4 -7.08 -4.92 35.36
N ASN A 5 -5.83 -5.25 35.02
CA ASN A 5 -5.05 -4.55 34.03
C ASN A 5 -5.76 -4.79 32.69
N GLN A 6 -6.72 -3.92 32.34
CA GLN A 6 -7.27 -3.89 30.99
C GLN A 6 -6.11 -3.46 30.10
N GLU A 7 -5.46 -4.43 29.45
CA GLU A 7 -4.64 -4.16 28.29
C GLU A 7 -5.47 -3.28 27.36
N PRO A 8 -4.91 -2.17 26.83
CA PRO A 8 -5.65 -1.33 25.91
C PRO A 8 -5.89 -2.16 24.64
N GLU A 9 -7.03 -2.84 24.56
CA GLU A 9 -7.50 -3.47 23.35
C GLU A 9 -7.75 -2.35 22.35
N LEU A 10 -6.72 -2.04 21.56
CA LEU A 10 -6.86 -1.19 20.39
C LEU A 10 -8.04 -1.78 19.61
N PRO A 11 -9.10 -0.99 19.32
CA PRO A 11 -10.31 -1.56 18.77
C PRO A 11 -9.97 -2.33 17.50
N ALA A 12 -10.40 -3.58 17.38
CA ALA A 12 -10.06 -4.48 16.26
C ALA A 12 -10.26 -3.85 14.85
N LYS A 13 -11.11 -2.82 14.77
CA LYS A 13 -11.26 -1.91 13.63
C LYS A 13 -9.94 -1.22 13.22
N PHE A 14 -9.18 -0.66 14.15
CA PHE A 14 -7.91 0.03 13.88
C PHE A 14 -6.82 -0.96 13.45
N GLU A 15 -6.80 -2.17 14.01
CA GLU A 15 -5.94 -3.23 13.51
C GLU A 15 -6.26 -3.61 12.07
N LYS A 16 -7.55 -3.80 11.72
CA LYS A 16 -7.95 -4.08 10.34
C LYS A 16 -7.57 -2.97 9.36
N LEU A 17 -7.61 -1.71 9.80
CA LEU A 17 -7.20 -0.57 8.97
C LEU A 17 -5.68 -0.49 8.84
N ALA A 18 -4.93 -0.91 9.86
CA ALA A 18 -3.48 -0.99 9.82
C ALA A 18 -2.97 -2.21 9.04
N GLN A 19 -3.70 -3.34 9.05
CA GLN A 19 -3.29 -4.57 8.40
C GLN A 19 -3.47 -4.51 6.88
N LEU A 20 -2.48 -5.04 6.17
CA LEU A 20 -2.56 -5.28 4.74
C LEU A 20 -3.41 -6.52 4.49
N THR A 21 -4.39 -6.38 3.61
CA THR A 21 -5.13 -7.51 3.06
C THR A 21 -4.23 -8.34 2.15
N SER A 22 -4.61 -9.59 1.90
CA SER A 22 -3.87 -10.48 1.00
C SER A 22 -3.68 -9.88 -0.39
N ALA A 23 -4.66 -9.12 -0.90
CA ALA A 23 -4.58 -8.44 -2.18
C ALA A 23 -3.53 -7.30 -2.16
N GLU A 24 -3.55 -6.46 -1.13
CA GLU A 24 -2.61 -5.35 -0.98
C GLU A 24 -1.17 -5.85 -0.82
N ARG A 25 -0.94 -6.88 0.00
CA ARG A 25 0.39 -7.50 0.14
C ARG A 25 0.87 -8.09 -1.18
N ARG A 26 -0.01 -8.80 -1.91
CA ARG A 26 0.33 -9.38 -3.22
C ARG A 26 0.72 -8.31 -4.24
N ILE A 27 0.07 -7.14 -4.19
CA ILE A 27 0.39 -6.00 -5.05
C ILE A 27 1.74 -5.37 -4.71
N LEU A 28 2.07 -5.22 -3.42
CA LEU A 28 3.38 -4.72 -2.99
C LEU A 28 4.52 -5.65 -3.40
N GLU A 29 4.35 -6.96 -3.20
CA GLU A 29 5.31 -7.98 -3.65
C GLU A 29 5.48 -7.99 -5.17
N ASN A 30 4.38 -7.82 -5.91
CA ASN A 30 4.46 -7.65 -7.35
C ASN A 30 5.19 -6.35 -7.71
N GLU A 31 4.89 -5.21 -7.06
CA GLU A 31 5.54 -3.92 -7.33
C GLU A 31 7.08 -3.98 -7.06
N LYS A 32 7.50 -4.80 -6.10
CA LYS A 32 8.90 -5.07 -5.82
C LYS A 32 9.57 -5.93 -6.90
N THR A 33 8.90 -6.98 -7.35
CA THR A 33 9.51 -8.00 -8.22
C THR A 33 9.26 -7.80 -9.71
N TRP A 34 8.29 -6.98 -10.11
CA TRP A 34 7.87 -6.94 -11.52
C TRP A 34 8.95 -6.46 -12.46
N ARG A 35 9.82 -5.54 -12.03
CA ARG A 35 10.95 -5.06 -12.83
C ARG A 35 11.92 -6.16 -13.22
N SER A 36 12.03 -7.21 -12.40
CA SER A 36 12.89 -8.37 -12.65
C SER A 36 12.15 -9.51 -13.34
N ARG A 37 10.82 -9.61 -13.17
CA ARG A 37 10.03 -10.76 -13.61
C ARG A 37 9.22 -10.52 -14.89
N PHE A 38 8.93 -9.27 -15.21
CA PHE A 38 8.06 -8.91 -16.33
C PHE A 38 8.69 -7.83 -17.20
N PRO A 39 8.42 -7.85 -18.51
CA PRO A 39 8.95 -6.85 -19.45
C PRO A 39 8.32 -5.47 -19.25
N SER A 40 7.12 -5.40 -18.67
CA SER A 40 6.41 -4.15 -18.41
C SER A 40 5.51 -4.24 -17.19
N LYS A 41 5.13 -3.09 -16.64
CA LYS A 41 4.19 -2.99 -15.53
C LYS A 41 2.83 -3.57 -15.89
N GLY A 42 2.31 -3.24 -17.07
CA GLY A 42 1.05 -3.79 -17.60
C GLY A 42 1.08 -5.31 -17.71
N ALA A 43 2.19 -5.91 -18.14
CA ALA A 43 2.34 -7.37 -18.19
C ALA A 43 2.26 -8.00 -16.79
N SER A 44 2.84 -7.36 -15.77
CA SER A 44 2.73 -7.84 -14.38
C SER A 44 1.31 -7.76 -13.83
N ILE A 45 0.57 -6.70 -14.18
CA ILE A 45 -0.83 -6.50 -13.78
C ILE A 45 -1.72 -7.55 -14.45
N ALA A 46 -1.52 -7.79 -15.75
CA ALA A 46 -2.21 -8.83 -16.48
C ALA A 46 -1.94 -10.23 -15.89
N ALA A 47 -0.71 -10.51 -15.46
CA ALA A 47 -0.37 -11.77 -14.79
C ALA A 47 -1.09 -11.97 -13.45
N MET A 48 -1.42 -10.89 -12.74
CA MET A 48 -2.25 -10.95 -11.52
C MET A 48 -3.75 -11.12 -11.80
N ARG A 49 -4.17 -11.13 -13.07
CA ARG A 49 -5.58 -11.12 -13.51
C ARG A 49 -6.38 -9.95 -12.95
N MET A 50 -5.73 -8.79 -12.80
CA MET A 50 -6.36 -7.56 -12.33
C MET A 50 -6.43 -6.54 -13.47
N SER A 51 -7.36 -5.60 -13.36
CA SER A 51 -7.38 -4.44 -14.26
C SER A 51 -6.38 -3.39 -13.78
N GLU A 52 -5.81 -2.59 -14.68
CA GLU A 52 -4.89 -1.50 -14.29
C GLU A 52 -5.51 -0.50 -13.28
N PRO A 53 -6.76 -0.03 -13.45
CA PRO A 53 -7.37 0.89 -12.49
C PRO A 53 -7.49 0.27 -11.09
N GLU A 54 -7.95 -0.98 -11.03
CA GLU A 54 -8.08 -1.73 -9.78
C GLU A 54 -6.72 -1.86 -9.09
N TYR A 55 -5.68 -2.21 -9.84
CA TYR A 55 -4.32 -2.31 -9.34
C TYR A 55 -3.84 -1.00 -8.70
N TYR A 56 -3.99 0.13 -9.40
CA TYR A 56 -3.54 1.42 -8.87
C TYR A 56 -4.35 1.90 -7.67
N LEU A 57 -5.64 1.60 -7.62
CA LEU A 57 -6.51 1.92 -6.48
C LEU A 57 -6.11 1.10 -5.25
N THR A 58 -5.91 -0.21 -5.40
CA THR A 58 -5.49 -1.06 -4.28
C THR A 58 -4.06 -0.74 -3.86
N LEU A 59 -3.15 -0.43 -4.79
CA LEU A 59 -1.81 0.05 -4.45
C LEU A 59 -1.89 1.37 -3.65
N ALA A 60 -2.78 2.30 -4.04
CA ALA A 60 -3.00 3.54 -3.30
C ALA A 60 -3.45 3.29 -1.86
N ALA A 61 -4.38 2.36 -1.67
CA ALA A 61 -4.87 1.98 -0.34
C ALA A 61 -3.76 1.30 0.49
N ALA A 62 -2.98 0.41 -0.13
CA ALA A 62 -1.89 -0.30 0.53
C ALA A 62 -0.84 0.66 1.10
N ILE A 63 -0.33 1.59 0.30
CA ILE A 63 0.73 2.55 0.72
C ILE A 63 0.24 3.59 1.73
N ALA A 64 -1.08 3.78 1.85
CA ALA A 64 -1.67 4.67 2.85
C ALA A 64 -1.65 4.04 4.25
N LYS A 65 -1.47 2.71 4.34
CA LYS A 65 -1.39 2.00 5.61
C LYS A 65 0.03 2.05 6.19
N PRO A 66 0.18 2.25 7.51
CA PRO A 66 1.50 2.27 8.16
C PRO A 66 2.23 0.92 8.04
N ARG A 67 1.49 -0.19 7.94
CA ARG A 67 2.09 -1.53 7.80
C ARG A 67 2.86 -1.71 6.49
N ALA A 68 2.44 -1.06 5.40
CA ALA A 68 3.19 -1.10 4.15
C ALA A 68 4.56 -0.44 4.29
N GLU A 69 4.67 0.63 5.08
CA GLU A 69 5.94 1.30 5.35
C GLU A 69 6.86 0.47 6.25
N LEU A 70 6.28 -0.35 7.15
CA LEU A 70 7.04 -1.30 7.96
C LEU A 70 7.56 -2.50 7.14
N GLU A 71 6.74 -3.03 6.22
CA GLU A 71 7.14 -4.18 5.38
C GLU A 71 8.11 -3.73 4.26
N GLU A 72 7.86 -2.59 3.61
CA GLU A 72 8.62 -2.12 2.44
C GLU A 72 8.85 -0.60 2.46
N PRO A 73 9.72 -0.07 3.35
CA PRO A 73 9.87 1.36 3.58
C PRO A 73 10.31 2.15 2.34
N GLU A 74 11.32 1.64 1.61
CA GLU A 74 11.89 2.32 0.43
C GLU A 74 10.88 2.42 -0.72
N LEU A 75 10.10 1.34 -0.93
CA LEU A 75 9.07 1.30 -1.97
C LEU A 75 7.94 2.29 -1.65
N VAL A 76 7.45 2.30 -0.41
CA VAL A 76 6.38 3.20 0.03
C VAL A 76 6.83 4.66 -0.04
N ARG A 77 8.04 4.99 0.43
CA ARG A 77 8.60 6.34 0.35
C ARG A 77 8.69 6.84 -1.10
N ARG A 78 9.21 6.01 -2.01
CA ARG A 78 9.31 6.37 -3.43
C ARG A 78 7.94 6.64 -4.04
N ILE A 79 6.94 5.81 -3.76
CA ILE A 79 5.59 5.98 -4.31
C ILE A 79 4.89 7.21 -3.70
N ARG A 80 5.04 7.44 -2.39
CA ARG A 80 4.49 8.64 -1.72
C ARG A 80 5.12 9.90 -2.30
N HIS A 81 6.44 9.93 -2.46
CA HIS A 81 7.13 11.07 -3.07
C HIS A 81 6.60 11.36 -4.49
N LEU A 82 6.48 10.34 -5.35
CA LEU A 82 5.89 10.52 -6.69
C LEU A 82 4.46 11.06 -6.67
N ARG A 83 3.67 10.73 -5.62
CA ARG A 83 2.31 11.25 -5.46
C ARG A 83 2.30 12.69 -4.99
N GLU A 84 3.17 13.05 -4.07
CA GLU A 84 3.35 14.42 -3.58
C GLU A 84 3.80 15.34 -4.72
N GLU A 85 4.75 14.91 -5.54
CA GLU A 85 5.18 15.65 -6.74
C GLU A 85 4.02 15.88 -7.70
N ARG A 86 3.25 14.84 -8.03
CA ARG A 86 2.03 14.97 -8.85
C ARG A 86 0.94 15.83 -8.21
N ALA A 87 0.84 15.84 -6.88
CA ALA A 87 -0.12 16.67 -6.16
C ALA A 87 0.30 18.15 -6.21
N ARG A 88 1.60 18.44 -6.08
CA ARG A 88 2.18 19.77 -6.28
C ARG A 88 1.93 20.28 -7.70
N GLU A 89 2.20 19.46 -8.72
CA GLU A 89 1.93 19.79 -10.13
C GLU A 89 0.46 20.14 -10.37
N ARG A 90 -0.48 19.39 -9.77
CA ARG A 90 -1.93 19.67 -9.88
C ARG A 90 -2.38 20.88 -9.07
N GLY A 91 -1.76 21.15 -7.92
CA GLY A 91 -2.03 22.35 -7.10
C GLY A 91 -1.56 23.66 -7.75
N THR A 92 -0.80 23.58 -8.84
CA THR A 92 -0.40 24.73 -9.67
C THR A 92 -1.42 25.08 -10.76
N LEU A 93 -2.43 24.25 -11.04
CA LEU A 93 -3.64 24.67 -11.75
C LEU A 93 -4.70 25.03 -10.72
N ARG A 94 -4.71 26.32 -10.37
CA ARG A 94 -5.75 26.99 -9.58
C ARG A 94 -7.11 26.89 -10.25
#